data_AF-A0A7C3EFZ3-F1
#
_entry.id   AF-A0A7C3EFZ3-F1
#
_cell.length_a   1.000
_cell.length_b   1.000
_cell.length_c   1.000
_cell.angle_alpha   90.00
_cell.angle_beta   90.00
_cell.angle_gamma   90.00
#
_symmetry.space_group_name_H-M   'P 1'
#
loop_
_entity.id
_entity.type
_entity.pdbx_description
1 polymer ?
#
loop_
_entity_poly.entity_id
_entity_poly.type
_entity_poly.pdbx_seq_one_letter_code
_entity_poly.pdbx_strand_id
1 'polypeptide(L)'
;MEKSRVKRARCWRERKAARQRVSWTWRCTMRLEFRPWPGGTVDEETLRARLVEEGFDPFRWNDPGGTTYAPHSHAHDESIWVVEGEITFHVAGQEYRLRPGDRLMLPAGTLHTAHVGNSGAVYLIGQRPPHARTSPPTS
;
A
#
# COMPACT_ATOMS: atom_id res chain seq x y z
N MET A 1 -26.34 69.60 -10.17
CA MET A 1 -26.31 68.69 -11.34
C MET A 1 -27.15 67.46 -11.00
N GLU A 2 -27.91 67.04 -11.99
CA GLU A 2 -29.24 66.42 -11.93
C GLU A 2 -29.27 64.96 -11.44
N LYS A 3 -30.45 64.56 -10.98
CA LYS A 3 -30.90 63.29 -10.41
C LYS A 3 -30.71 62.09 -11.34
N SER A 4 -30.56 60.90 -10.78
CA SER A 4 -31.22 59.73 -11.37
C SER A 4 -31.57 58.65 -10.34
N ARG A 5 -32.82 58.18 -10.42
CA ARG A 5 -33.50 57.25 -9.52
C ARG A 5 -34.20 56.22 -10.42
N VAL A 6 -34.26 54.97 -9.95
CA VAL A 6 -35.20 53.88 -10.31
C VAL A 6 -35.00 53.15 -11.67
N LYS A 7 -34.77 51.82 -11.65
CA LYS A 7 -35.78 50.76 -11.89
C LYS A 7 -35.18 49.35 -12.00
N ARG A 8 -36.00 48.40 -11.55
CA ARG A 8 -35.81 46.96 -11.36
C ARG A 8 -35.81 46.18 -12.68
N ALA A 9 -35.14 45.01 -12.70
CA ALA A 9 -35.57 43.78 -13.39
C ALA A 9 -34.74 42.60 -12.83
N ARG A 10 -35.29 41.74 -11.96
CA ARG A 10 -35.96 40.46 -12.24
C ARG A 10 -35.07 39.34 -12.85
N CYS A 11 -34.99 38.27 -12.06
CA CYS A 11 -35.25 36.88 -12.44
C CYS A 11 -34.11 36.01 -13.06
N TRP A 12 -33.83 34.93 -12.34
CA TRP A 12 -33.60 33.56 -12.85
C TRP A 12 -32.32 33.28 -13.68
N ARG A 13 -31.32 32.68 -13.03
CA ARG A 13 -31.14 31.21 -13.03
C ARG A 13 -29.92 30.78 -12.24
N GLU A 14 -30.17 29.81 -11.38
CA GLU A 14 -29.18 28.94 -10.79
C GLU A 14 -28.30 28.30 -11.87
N ARG A 15 -26.99 28.28 -11.66
CA ARG A 15 -26.15 27.18 -12.11
C ARG A 15 -25.22 26.80 -10.97
N LYS A 16 -25.68 25.84 -10.16
CA LYS A 16 -24.80 25.04 -9.32
C LYS A 16 -23.77 24.39 -10.24
N ALA A 17 -22.51 24.81 -10.11
CA ALA A 17 -21.41 24.10 -10.74
C ALA A 17 -21.37 22.69 -10.13
N ALA A 18 -21.77 21.72 -10.95
CA ALA A 18 -21.78 20.32 -10.60
C ALA A 18 -20.35 19.90 -10.19
N ARG A 19 -20.20 19.50 -8.93
CA ARG A 19 -19.05 18.72 -8.47
C ARG A 19 -18.99 17.47 -9.32
N GLN A 20 -18.03 17.40 -10.23
CA GLN A 20 -17.71 16.15 -10.90
C GLN A 20 -17.12 15.22 -9.84
N ARG A 21 -17.94 14.31 -9.30
CA ARG A 21 -17.47 13.14 -8.58
C ARG A 21 -16.85 12.23 -9.63
N VAL A 22 -15.55 12.38 -9.86
CA VAL A 22 -14.78 11.37 -10.58
C VAL A 22 -14.82 10.14 -9.68
N SER A 23 -15.63 9.15 -10.05
CA SER A 23 -15.59 7.83 -9.42
C SER A 23 -14.30 7.15 -9.86
N TRP A 24 -13.24 7.36 -9.11
CA TRP A 24 -12.01 6.61 -9.26
C TRP A 24 -12.24 5.19 -8.71
N THR A 25 -12.88 4.31 -9.48
CA THR A 25 -12.74 2.88 -9.18
C THR A 25 -11.32 2.49 -9.58
N TRP A 26 -10.35 2.76 -8.69
CA TRP A 26 -9.00 2.22 -8.80
C TRP A 26 -9.13 0.71 -8.74
N ARG A 27 -9.14 0.06 -9.91
CA ARG A 27 -8.93 -1.39 -10.00
C ARG A 27 -7.46 -1.65 -9.73
N CYS A 28 -7.06 -1.63 -8.47
CA CYS A 28 -5.76 -2.15 -8.07
C CYS A 28 -5.89 -3.66 -7.95
N THR A 29 -5.70 -4.38 -9.06
CA THR A 29 -5.35 -5.79 -8.97
C THR A 29 -4.04 -5.84 -8.18
N MET A 30 -4.05 -6.43 -6.98
CA MET A 30 -2.83 -6.59 -6.20
C MET A 30 -1.85 -7.51 -6.94
N ARG A 31 -0.59 -7.08 -7.00
CA ARG A 31 0.51 -7.78 -7.69
C ARG A 31 1.70 -7.85 -6.76
N LEU A 32 2.60 -8.80 -7.02
CA LEU A 32 3.92 -8.81 -6.43
C LEU A 32 4.60 -7.48 -6.75
N GLU A 33 4.95 -6.72 -5.72
CA GLU A 33 5.54 -5.39 -5.88
C GLU A 33 6.65 -5.19 -4.86
N PHE A 34 7.86 -4.94 -5.34
CA PHE A 34 8.96 -4.45 -4.52
C PHE A 34 9.06 -2.93 -4.66
N ARG A 35 9.05 -2.20 -3.54
CA ARG A 35 9.23 -0.74 -3.52
C ARG A 35 10.47 -0.42 -2.69
N PRO A 36 11.58 0.01 -3.32
CA PRO A 36 12.77 0.41 -2.58
C PRO A 36 12.54 1.74 -1.85
N TRP A 37 13.21 1.91 -0.72
CA TRP A 37 13.23 3.16 0.03
C TRP A 37 14.04 4.22 -0.73
N PRO A 38 13.50 5.43 -0.95
CA PRO A 38 14.22 6.50 -1.65
C PRO A 38 15.34 7.14 -0.81
N GLY A 39 15.50 6.74 0.46
CA GLY A 39 16.45 7.32 1.41
C GLY A 39 15.77 8.22 2.46
N GLY A 40 16.54 8.61 3.47
CA GLY A 40 16.05 9.35 4.65
C GLY A 40 15.77 8.43 5.84
N THR A 41 15.38 9.04 6.97
CA THR A 41 15.11 8.31 8.22
C THR A 41 13.88 7.42 8.07
N VAL A 42 14.01 6.18 8.53
CA VAL A 42 12.91 5.24 8.64
C VAL A 42 12.20 5.47 9.97
N ASP A 43 10.90 5.75 9.91
CA ASP A 43 10.05 5.94 11.08
C ASP A 43 8.95 4.88 11.09
N GLU A 44 9.00 3.95 12.05
CA GLU A 44 8.07 2.81 12.14
C GLU A 44 6.61 3.27 12.19
N GLU A 45 6.31 4.37 12.88
CA GLU A 45 4.94 4.88 13.00
C GLU A 45 4.40 5.33 11.63
N THR A 46 5.20 6.06 10.85
CA THR A 46 4.86 6.43 9.47
C THR A 46 4.63 5.20 8.59
N LEU A 47 5.46 4.15 8.73
CA LEU A 47 5.30 2.92 7.93
C LEU A 47 4.01 2.18 8.29
N ARG A 48 3.72 2.08 9.59
CA ARG A 48 2.48 1.51 10.12
C ARG A 48 1.26 2.28 9.62
N ALA A 49 1.29 3.61 9.70
CA ALA A 49 0.20 4.46 9.24
C ALA A 49 -0.13 4.24 7.75
N ARG A 50 0.90 4.07 6.91
CA ARG A 50 0.72 3.76 5.48
C ARG A 50 0.06 2.40 5.26
N LEU A 51 0.45 1.37 6.01
CA LEU A 51 -0.21 0.06 5.94
C LEU A 51 -1.70 0.16 6.32
N VAL A 52 -2.03 0.92 7.36
CA VAL A 52 -3.43 1.18 7.77
C VAL A 52 -4.20 1.93 6.69
N GLU A 53 -3.62 2.98 6.12
CA GLU A 53 -4.23 3.76 5.02
C GLU A 53 -4.53 2.89 3.79
N GLU A 54 -3.66 1.92 3.52
CA GLU A 54 -3.84 0.93 2.45
C GLU A 54 -4.79 -0.23 2.82
N GLY A 55 -5.37 -0.21 4.03
CA GLY A 55 -6.37 -1.18 4.49
C GLY A 55 -5.78 -2.50 4.99
N PHE A 56 -4.52 -2.53 5.39
CA PHE A 56 -3.92 -3.67 6.11
C PHE A 56 -4.15 -3.55 7.61
N ASP A 57 -4.08 -4.70 8.29
CA ASP A 57 -3.94 -4.81 9.75
C ASP A 57 -2.45 -5.08 10.08
N PRO A 58 -1.68 -4.06 10.50
CA PRO A 58 -0.25 -4.20 10.70
C PRO A 58 0.14 -4.62 12.12
N PHE A 59 1.07 -5.56 12.22
CA PHE A 59 1.76 -5.90 13.46
C PHE A 59 3.28 -5.90 13.26
N ARG A 60 4.01 -5.78 14.37
CA ARG A 60 5.47 -5.76 14.39
C ARG A 60 6.00 -7.18 14.59
N TRP A 61 7.04 -7.53 13.84
CA TRP A 61 7.78 -8.77 13.99
C TRP A 61 9.26 -8.50 14.24
N ASN A 62 9.91 -9.40 14.97
CA ASN A 62 11.35 -9.38 15.22
C ASN A 62 11.89 -10.80 15.06
N ASP A 63 12.84 -10.95 14.16
CA ASP A 63 13.54 -12.21 13.97
C ASP A 63 15.02 -12.08 14.37
N PRO A 64 15.56 -13.10 15.07
CA PRO A 64 16.98 -13.19 15.28
C PRO A 64 17.71 -13.45 13.95
N GLY A 65 18.99 -13.10 13.92
CA GLY A 65 19.82 -13.24 12.74
C GLY A 65 19.95 -14.69 12.27
N GLY A 66 19.89 -14.89 10.96
CA GLY A 66 19.98 -16.20 10.33
C GLY A 66 18.69 -17.03 10.34
N THR A 67 17.59 -16.49 10.87
CA THR A 67 16.27 -17.14 10.78
C THR A 67 15.92 -17.46 9.33
N THR A 68 15.33 -18.63 9.09
CA THR A 68 14.89 -19.07 7.76
C THR A 68 13.46 -19.56 7.81
N TYR A 69 12.72 -19.23 6.75
CA TYR A 69 11.38 -19.72 6.52
C TYR A 69 11.39 -20.58 5.25
N ALA A 70 11.04 -21.86 5.44
CA ALA A 70 10.87 -22.82 4.35
C ALA A 70 9.77 -22.37 3.37
N PRO A 71 9.68 -22.93 2.14
CA PRO A 71 8.69 -22.52 1.16
C PRO A 71 7.25 -22.58 1.71
N HIS A 72 6.54 -21.46 1.67
CA HIS A 72 5.17 -21.35 2.16
C HIS A 72 4.38 -20.26 1.42
N SER A 73 3.08 -20.19 1.71
CA SER A 73 2.17 -19.16 1.20
C SER A 73 1.01 -18.96 2.18
N HIS A 74 0.29 -17.85 2.03
CA HIS A 74 -0.85 -17.51 2.87
C HIS A 74 -2.11 -17.27 2.05
N ALA A 75 -3.27 -17.49 2.67
CA ALA A 75 -4.59 -17.23 2.07
C ALA A 75 -4.99 -15.74 2.12
N HIS A 76 -4.11 -14.86 2.58
CA HIS A 76 -4.31 -13.42 2.71
C HIS A 76 -3.24 -12.65 1.94
N ASP A 77 -3.52 -11.40 1.60
CA ASP A 77 -2.50 -10.48 1.09
C ASP A 77 -1.58 -10.08 2.24
N GLU A 78 -0.27 -10.07 2.00
CA GLU A 78 0.73 -9.68 2.98
C GLU A 78 1.64 -8.56 2.44
N SER A 79 1.89 -7.54 3.23
CA SER A 79 2.83 -6.47 2.92
C SER A 79 3.89 -6.36 4.00
N ILE A 80 5.15 -6.54 3.62
CA ILE A 80 6.31 -6.44 4.51
C ILE A 80 6.96 -5.07 4.34
N TRP A 81 7.21 -4.37 5.44
CA TRP A 81 8.05 -3.16 5.49
C TRP A 81 9.17 -3.36 6.51
N VAL A 82 10.42 -3.24 6.09
CA VAL A 82 11.55 -3.40 7.02
C VAL A 82 11.79 -2.11 7.79
N VAL A 83 11.96 -2.23 9.10
CA VAL A 83 12.28 -1.12 10.01
C VAL A 83 13.77 -1.12 10.31
N GLU A 84 14.34 -2.28 10.63
CA GLU A 84 15.76 -2.46 10.95
C GLU A 84 16.28 -3.80 10.43
N GLY A 85 17.58 -3.88 10.18
CA GLY A 85 18.23 -5.10 9.70
C GLY A 85 17.90 -5.41 8.23
N GLU A 86 17.88 -6.68 7.86
CA GLU A 86 17.56 -7.10 6.50
C GLU A 86 16.91 -8.47 6.45
N ILE A 87 16.03 -8.64 5.46
CA ILE A 87 15.38 -9.91 5.16
C ILE A 87 15.33 -10.08 3.64
N THR A 88 15.66 -11.27 3.17
CA THR A 88 15.68 -11.62 1.76
C THR A 88 14.57 -12.61 1.47
N PHE A 89 13.69 -12.29 0.52
CA PHE A 89 12.63 -13.17 0.05
C PHE A 89 13.01 -13.78 -1.30
N HIS A 90 12.74 -15.07 -1.48
CA HIS A 90 12.74 -15.67 -2.81
C HIS A 90 11.31 -15.94 -3.27
N VAL A 91 10.93 -15.36 -4.40
CA VAL A 91 9.57 -15.43 -4.95
C VAL A 91 9.65 -15.61 -6.46
N ALA A 92 8.95 -16.61 -7.01
CA ALA A 92 8.90 -16.86 -8.45
C ALA A 92 10.29 -16.92 -9.15
N GLY A 93 11.31 -17.46 -8.45
CA GLY A 93 12.68 -17.57 -8.97
C GLY A 93 13.49 -16.26 -8.91
N GLN A 94 12.94 -15.19 -8.35
CA GLN A 94 13.64 -13.93 -8.09
C GLN A 94 13.95 -13.77 -6.61
N GLU A 95 15.01 -13.01 -6.31
CA GLU A 95 15.41 -12.65 -4.96
C GLU A 95 15.12 -11.16 -4.71
N TYR A 96 14.48 -10.86 -3.59
CA TYR A 96 14.20 -9.51 -3.12
C TYR A 96 14.84 -9.32 -1.74
N ARG A 97 15.97 -8.60 -1.70
CA ARG A 97 16.64 -8.24 -0.45
C ARG A 97 16.11 -6.90 0.04
N LEU A 98 15.40 -6.91 1.16
CA LEU A 98 14.81 -5.73 1.77
C LEU A 98 15.71 -5.20 2.90
N ARG A 99 15.86 -3.89 2.93
CA ARG A 99 16.57 -3.09 3.94
C ARG A 99 15.62 -2.06 4.57
N PRO A 100 16.03 -1.32 5.61
CA PRO A 100 15.16 -0.36 6.28
C PRO A 100 14.45 0.59 5.30
N GLY A 101 13.12 0.62 5.39
CA GLY A 101 12.22 1.38 4.54
C GLY A 101 11.79 0.67 3.25
N ASP A 102 12.42 -0.44 2.86
CA ASP A 102 11.99 -1.21 1.70
C ASP A 102 10.69 -1.95 1.99
N ARG A 103 9.86 -2.10 0.95
CA ARG A 103 8.60 -2.81 1.01
C ARG A 103 8.55 -3.95 0.01
N LEU A 104 7.96 -5.08 0.41
CA LEU A 104 7.52 -6.13 -0.51
C LEU A 104 6.04 -6.43 -0.28
N MET A 105 5.26 -6.40 -1.36
CA MET A 105 3.86 -6.81 -1.39
C MET A 105 3.76 -8.23 -1.95
N LEU A 106 3.17 -9.14 -1.19
CA LEU A 106 2.93 -10.54 -1.51
C LEU A 106 1.42 -10.79 -1.61
N PRO A 107 0.84 -10.86 -2.81
CA PRO A 107 -0.57 -11.23 -2.96
C PRO A 107 -0.87 -12.62 -2.38
N ALA A 108 -2.12 -12.84 -1.98
CA ALA A 108 -2.56 -14.15 -1.49
C ALA A 108 -2.19 -15.30 -2.45
N GLY A 109 -1.67 -16.39 -1.87
CA GLY A 109 -1.22 -17.58 -2.60
C GLY A 109 0.18 -17.46 -3.23
N THR A 110 0.90 -16.36 -2.99
CA THR A 110 2.28 -16.22 -3.49
C THR A 110 3.22 -17.16 -2.72
N LEU A 111 3.76 -18.18 -3.40
CA LEU A 111 4.78 -19.08 -2.84
C LEU A 111 6.10 -18.34 -2.67
N HIS A 112 6.65 -18.35 -1.45
CA HIS A 112 7.90 -17.68 -1.14
C HIS A 112 8.70 -18.39 -0.05
N THR A 113 9.99 -18.09 0.02
CA THR A 113 10.86 -18.35 1.17
C THR A 113 11.37 -17.04 1.73
N ALA A 114 11.89 -17.05 2.96
CA ALA A 114 12.57 -15.89 3.52
C ALA A 114 13.82 -16.29 4.33
N HIS A 115 14.85 -15.43 4.29
CA HIS A 115 16.06 -15.55 5.08
C HIS A 115 16.41 -14.21 5.71
N VAL A 116 16.55 -14.19 7.03
CA VAL A 116 16.90 -13.00 7.81
C VAL A 116 18.42 -12.88 7.88
N GLY A 117 18.94 -11.70 7.58
CA GLY A 117 20.39 -11.44 7.63
C GLY A 117 20.98 -11.69 9.02
N ASN A 118 22.30 -11.86 9.09
CA ASN A 118 22.99 -12.28 10.33
C ASN A 118 22.78 -11.36 11.54
N SER A 119 22.41 -10.09 11.33
CA SER A 119 22.15 -9.13 12.42
C SER A 119 20.70 -9.16 12.93
N GLY A 120 19.83 -10.00 12.37
CA GLY A 120 18.40 -10.00 12.64
C GLY A 120 17.64 -8.95 11.81
N ALA A 121 16.33 -8.91 12.00
CA ALA A 121 15.46 -7.91 11.38
C ALA A 121 14.27 -7.55 12.26
N VAL A 122 13.88 -6.28 12.19
CA VAL A 122 12.59 -5.78 12.68
C VAL A 122 11.80 -5.30 11.48
N TYR A 123 10.56 -5.74 11.36
CA TYR A 123 9.70 -5.36 10.24
C TYR A 123 8.24 -5.34 10.64
N LEU A 124 7.44 -4.61 9.87
CA LEU A 124 6.00 -4.62 9.96
C LEU A 124 5.44 -5.61 8.95
N ILE A 125 4.47 -6.41 9.40
CA ILE A 125 3.66 -7.28 8.56
C ILE A 125 2.26 -6.70 8.54
N GLY A 126 1.81 -6.25 7.37
CA GLY A 126 0.42 -5.89 7.13
C GLY A 126 -0.32 -7.05 6.50
N GLN A 127 -1.39 -7.53 7.13
CA GLN A 127 -2.23 -8.60 6.59
C GLN A 127 -3.64 -8.09 6.30
N ARG A 128 -4.28 -8.66 5.27
CA ARG A 128 -5.70 -8.44 4.99
C ARG A 128 -6.28 -9.54 4.10
N PRO A 129 -7.61 -9.73 4.06
CA PRO A 129 -8.24 -10.65 3.12
C PRO A 129 -7.79 -10.38 1.67
N PRO A 130 -7.75 -11.40 0.79
CA PRO A 130 -7.35 -11.23 -0.59
C PRO A 130 -8.15 -10.13 -1.26
N HIS A 131 -7.46 -9.16 -1.87
CA HIS A 131 -8.15 -8.23 -2.74
C HIS A 131 -8.71 -9.01 -3.93
N ALA A 132 -10.01 -8.85 -4.24
CA ALA A 132 -10.65 -9.60 -5.31
C ALA A 132 -9.82 -9.44 -6.61
N ARG A 133 -9.30 -10.56 -7.14
CA ARG A 133 -8.75 -10.61 -8.49
C ARG A 133 -9.94 -10.43 -9.42
N THR A 134 -10.24 -9.21 -9.84
CA THR A 134 -11.24 -9.04 -10.89
C THR A 134 -10.63 -9.56 -12.18
N SER A 135 -10.99 -10.77 -12.58
CA SER A 135 -10.82 -11.20 -13.97
C SER A 135 -11.52 -10.16 -14.86
N PRO A 136 -10.94 -9.77 -16.02
CA PRO A 136 -11.73 -9.04 -17.01
C PRO A 136 -12.97 -9.87 -17.36
N PRO A 137 -14.13 -9.24 -17.61
CA PRO A 137 -15.29 -9.99 -18.07
C PRO A 137 -14.91 -10.76 -19.33
N THR A 138 -15.11 -12.08 -19.32
CA THR A 138 -15.13 -12.88 -20.54
C THR A 138 -16.33 -12.43 -21.35
N SER A 139 -16.06 -11.79 -22.50
CA SER A 139 -17.06 -11.54 -23.55
C SER A 139 -17.65 -12.83 -24.09
#